data_AF-A0A1H8IR88-F1
#
_entry.id   AF-A0A1H8IR88-F1
#
_cell.length_a   1.000
_cell.length_b   1.000
_cell.length_c   1.000
_cell.angle_alpha   90.00
_cell.angle_beta   90.00
_cell.angle_gamma   90.00
#
_symmetry.space_group_name_H-M   'P 1'
#
loop_
_entity.id
_entity.type
_entity.pdbx_description
1 polymer ?
#
loop_
_entity_poly.entity_id
_entity_poly.type
_entity_poly.pdbx_seq_one_letter_code
_entity_poly.pdbx_strand_id
1 'polypeptide(L)' 'MMPGANNEVLLIITKSGKIHDMNIHQQKNGTWTATVIFDVNGILKYETITKTKRDSAFRSACEFVRKNIDEFAYVHSL' A
#
# COMPACT_ATOMS: atom_id res chain seq x y z
N MET A 1 14.90 14.89 19.44
CA MET A 1 13.90 14.97 18.35
C MET A 1 13.11 13.69 18.35
N MET A 2 11.78 13.75 18.47
CA MET A 2 10.94 12.57 18.24
C MET A 2 10.99 12.27 16.73
N PRO A 3 11.28 11.03 16.30
CA PRO A 3 11.25 10.71 14.88
C PRO A 3 9.80 10.85 14.42
N GLY A 4 9.56 11.74 13.44
CA GLY A 4 8.29 11.79 12.74
C GLY A 4 7.92 10.38 12.30
N ALA A 5 6.66 9.99 12.47
CA ALA A 5 6.21 8.67 12.08
C ALA A 5 6.57 8.47 10.59
N ASN A 6 7.53 7.59 10.29
CA ASN A 6 7.83 7.14 8.94
C ASN A 6 6.74 6.17 8.51
N ASN A 7 5.48 6.61 8.56
CA ASN A 7 4.28 5.85 8.31
C ASN A 7 3.31 6.75 7.53
N GLU A 8 2.89 6.28 6.37
CA GLU A 8 1.96 6.98 5.50
C GLU A 8 0.77 6.07 5.21
N VAL A 9 -0.43 6.65 5.23
CA VAL A 9 -1.65 5.98 4.81
C VAL A 9 -2.04 6.58 3.46
N LEU A 10 -2.24 5.70 2.49
CA LEU A 10 -2.59 6.02 1.12
C LEU A 10 -3.91 5.32 0.79
N LEU A 11 -4.72 5.98 -0.02
CA LEU A 11 -5.96 5.43 -0.55
C LEU A 11 -5.69 4.83 -1.94
N ILE A 12 -6.13 3.60 -2.14
CA ILE A 12 -6.24 2.97 -3.45
C ILE A 12 -7.68 3.14 -3.92
N ILE A 13 -7.86 3.84 -5.04
CA ILE A 13 -9.18 4.09 -5.63
C ILE A 13 -9.26 3.29 -6.93
N THR A 14 -10.15 2.29 -6.94
CA THR A 14 -10.43 1.45 -8.12
C THR A 14 -11.23 2.21 -9.17
N LYS A 15 -11.28 1.69 -10.39
CA LYS A 15 -12.12 2.25 -11.47
C LYS A 15 -13.60 2.26 -11.11
N SER A 16 -14.03 1.27 -10.33
CA SER A 16 -15.41 1.16 -9.83
C SER A 16 -15.74 2.14 -8.70
N GLY A 17 -14.76 2.91 -8.22
CA GLY A 17 -14.92 3.86 -7.10
C GLY A 17 -14.79 3.22 -5.72
N LYS A 18 -14.53 1.90 -5.63
CA LYS A 18 -14.18 1.27 -4.35
C LYS A 18 -12.84 1.81 -3.83
N ILE A 19 -12.78 2.01 -2.52
CA ILE A 19 -11.62 2.51 -1.80
C ILE A 19 -11.03 1.38 -0.96
N HIS A 20 -9.71 1.24 -1.03
CA HIS A 20 -8.91 0.31 -0.25
C HIS A 20 -7.74 1.06 0.39
N ASP A 21 -7.17 0.51 1.45
CA ASP A 21 -6.08 1.16 2.18
C ASP A 21 -4.72 0.57 1.79
N MET A 22 -3.73 1.44 1.68
CA MET A 22 -2.32 1.05 1.63
C MET A 22 -1.57 1.79 2.73
N ASN A 23 -0.91 1.04 3.60
CA ASN A 23 0.01 1.59 4.59
C ASN A 23 1.44 1.41 4.09
N ILE A 24 2.27 2.45 4.15
CA ILE A 24 3.71 2.31 3.92
C ILE A 24 4.49 2.85 5.11
N HIS A 25 5.35 2.01 5.70
CA HIS A 25 6.13 2.41 6.86
C HIS A 25 7.55 1.87 6.86
N GLN A 26 8.45 2.58 7.55
CA GLN A 26 9.81 2.13 7.78
C GLN A 26 9.91 1.24 9.03
N GLN A 27 10.55 0.10 8.89
CA GLN A 27 10.88 -0.81 9.99
C GLN A 27 12.13 -0.36 10.74
N LYS A 28 12.31 -0.85 11.98
CA LYS A 28 13.49 -0.57 12.81
C LYS A 28 14.83 -0.97 12.17
N ASN A 29 14.82 -1.97 11.28
CA ASN A 29 15.99 -2.43 10.55
C ASN A 29 16.31 -1.59 9.29
N GLY A 30 15.60 -0.48 9.07
CA GLY A 30 15.79 0.42 7.92
C GLY A 30 15.06 0.00 6.64
N THR A 31 14.45 -1.19 6.60
CA THR A 31 13.60 -1.61 5.47
C THR A 31 12.26 -0.90 5.48
N TRP A 32 11.55 -0.94 4.35
CA TRP A 32 10.24 -0.35 4.15
C TRP A 32 9.23 -1.43 3.81
N THR A 33 8.08 -1.38 4.46
CA THR A 33 6.98 -2.30 4.26
C THR A 33 5.78 -1.54 3.74
N ALA A 34 5.23 -1.98 2.61
CA ALA A 34 3.94 -1.55 2.10
C ALA A 34 2.91 -2.67 2.33
N THR A 35 1.83 -2.38 3.05
CA THR A 35 0.72 -3.31 3.32
C THR A 35 -0.52 -2.80 2.60
N VAL A 36 -1.06 -3.60 1.68
CA VAL A 36 -2.29 -3.33 0.94
C VAL A 36 -3.42 -4.13 1.58
N ILE A 37 -4.50 -3.46 1.99
CA ILE A 37 -5.68 -4.08 2.59
C ILE A 37 -6.83 -3.97 1.59
N PHE A 38 -7.40 -5.09 1.16
CA PHE A 38 -8.37 -5.14 0.06
C PHE A 38 -9.45 -6.18 0.30
N ASP A 39 -10.59 -6.02 -0.37
CA ASP A 39 -11.72 -6.94 -0.30
C ASP A 39 -11.73 -7.90 -1.50
N VAL A 40 -11.94 -9.19 -1.25
CA VAL A 40 -12.21 -10.18 -2.29
C VAL A 40 -13.47 -10.93 -1.92
N ASN A 41 -14.57 -10.67 -2.64
CA ASN A 41 -15.87 -11.29 -2.43
C ASN A 41 -16.41 -11.15 -0.99
N GLY A 42 -16.24 -9.97 -0.38
CA GLY A 42 -16.69 -9.71 1.00
C GLY A 42 -15.74 -10.23 2.07
N ILE A 43 -14.56 -10.74 1.69
CA ILE A 43 -13.51 -11.18 2.62
C ILE A 43 -12.36 -10.18 2.56
N LEU A 44 -12.09 -9.55 3.70
CA LEU A 44 -10.93 -8.67 3.87
C LEU A 44 -9.64 -9.49 3.82
N LYS A 45 -8.72 -9.08 2.96
CA LYS A 45 -7.38 -9.66 2.78
C LYS A 45 -6.33 -8.57 2.89
N TYR A 46 -5.08 -8.99 3.08
CA TYR A 46 -3.94 -8.10 3.05
C TYR A 46 -2.76 -8.74 2.31
N GLU A 47 -1.95 -7.90 1.68
CA GLU A 47 -0.67 -8.28 1.09
C GLU A 47 0.43 -7.37 1.63
N THR A 48 1.57 -7.94 1.98
CA THR A 48 2.69 -7.21 2.60
C THR A 48 3.94 -7.33 1.75
N ILE A 49 4.50 -6.20 1.35
CA ILE A 49 5.66 -6.12 0.47
C ILE A 49 6.77 -5.36 1.18
N THR A 50 7.90 -6.05 1.41
CA THR A 50 9.07 -5.48 2.08
C THR A 50 10.20 -5.23 1.09
N LYS A 51 10.77 -4.02 1.10
CA LYS A 51 11.92 -3.60 0.27
C LYS A 51 12.89 -2.75 1.08
N THR A 52 14.10 -2.54 0.56
CA THR A 52 15.12 -1.71 1.22
C THR A 52 14.91 -0.21 1.04
N LYS A 53 14.04 0.21 0.10
CA LYS A 53 13.72 1.62 -0.19
C LYS A 53 12.20 1.82 -0.21
N ARG A 54 11.73 2.96 0.31
CA ARG A 54 10.31 3.37 0.29
C ARG A 54 9.71 3.24 -1.11
N ASP A 55 10.32 3.92 -2.09
CA ASP A 55 9.77 3.98 -3.45
C ASP A 55 9.71 2.61 -4.12
N SER A 56 10.63 1.71 -3.80
CA SER A 56 10.58 0.33 -4.30
C SER A 56 9.42 -0.44 -3.67
N ALA A 57 9.18 -0.30 -2.36
CA ALA A 57 8.03 -0.91 -1.70
C ALA A 57 6.72 -0.37 -2.28
N PHE A 58 6.62 0.96 -2.43
CA PHE A 58 5.47 1.63 -3.01
C PHE A 58 5.18 1.19 -4.46
N ARG A 59 6.20 1.15 -5.33
CA ARG A 59 6.03 0.72 -6.73
C ARG A 59 5.58 -0.74 -6.82
N SER A 60 6.19 -1.64 -6.06
CA SER A 60 5.77 -3.04 -6.02
C SER A 60 4.36 -3.21 -5.47
N ALA A 61 3.94 -2.41 -4.48
CA ALA A 61 2.56 -2.40 -4.00
C ALA A 61 1.58 -1.89 -5.07
N CYS A 62 1.92 -0.83 -5.80
CA CYS A 62 1.12 -0.38 -6.94
C CYS A 62 1.01 -1.45 -8.04
N GLU A 63 2.08 -2.19 -8.33
CA GLU A 63 2.05 -3.31 -9.28
C GLU A 63 1.15 -4.45 -8.80
N PHE A 64 1.20 -4.78 -7.50
CA PHE A 64 0.29 -5.75 -6.91
C PHE A 64 -1.17 -5.32 -7.06
N VAL A 65 -1.48 -4.06 -6.73
CA VAL A 65 -2.82 -3.49 -6.87
C VAL A 65 -3.33 -3.62 -8.31
N ARG A 66 -2.52 -3.22 -9.30
CA ARG A 66 -2.92 -3.31 -10.72
C ARG A 66 -3.16 -4.74 -11.21
N LYS A 67 -2.40 -5.70 -10.70
CA LYS A 67 -2.50 -7.10 -11.13
C LYS A 67 -3.64 -7.87 -10.43
N ASN A 68 -3.96 -7.52 -9.18
CA ASN A 68 -4.80 -8.37 -8.33
C ASN A 68 -6.09 -7.69 -7.85
N ILE A 69 -6.18 -6.36 -7.93
CA ILE A 69 -7.33 -5.60 -7.47
C ILE A 69 -8.02 -4.93 -8.66
N ASP A 70 -7.33 -4.01 -9.35
CA ASP A 70 -7.85 -3.29 -10.51
C ASP A 70 -6.71 -2.64 -11.29
N GLU A 71 -6.59 -2.99 -12.58
CA GLU A 71 -5.55 -2.47 -13.50
C GLU A 71 -5.52 -0.94 -13.59
N PHE A 72 -6.68 -0.30 -13.43
CA PHE A 72 -6.85 1.15 -13.56
C PHE A 72 -6.92 1.85 -12.19
N ALA A 73 -6.68 1.14 -11.09
CA ALA A 73 -6.61 1.77 -9.79
C ALA A 73 -5.47 2.81 -9.73
N TYR A 74 -5.74 3.92 -9.05
CA TYR A 74 -4.74 4.92 -8.72
C TYR A 74 -4.60 5.06 -7.21
N VAL A 75 -3.42 5.50 -6.78
CA VAL A 75 -3.09 5.67 -5.36
C VAL A 75 -2.96 7.15 -5.06
N HIS A 76 -3.62 7.60 -4.00
CA HIS A 76 -3.64 8.98 -3.54
C HIS A 76 -3.21 9.05 -2.07
N SER A 77 -2.42 10.05 -1.69
CA SER A 77 -2.11 10.32 -0.29
C SER A 77 -3.26 11.06 0.38
N LEU A 78 -3.56 10.74 1.64
CA LEU A 78 -4.47 11.54 2.47
C LEU A 78 -3.87 12.91 2.83
#